data_AF-A0A2M7Z740-F1
#
_entry.id   AF-A0A2M7Z740-F1
#
_cell.length_a   1.000
_cell.length_b   1.000
_cell.length_c   1.000
_cell.angle_alpha   90.00
_cell.angle_beta   90.00
_cell.angle_gamma   90.00
#
_symmetry.space_group_name_H-M   'P 1'
#
loop_
_entity.id
_entity.type
_entity.pdbx_description
1 polymer ?
#
loop_
_entity_poly.entity_id
_entity_poly.type
_entity_poly.pdbx_seq_one_letter_code
_entity_poly.pdbx_strand_id
1 'polypeptide(L)'
;MKKRLITWGIIVITMFAVIWLAKSPTSEENKFNESNAAKTFQSDLVETGIEAVGQPIEGFDAFMLLKAFPGLFESDFADVKSLEGIYEYKDGELTYKRTTGQPVTSAEKTISNEGYEKLLKNVSKRLGMKIEGDKSAKELVQELLKKEEGKGGLFLNNSFITDFEECMKAGYPVMESYPRQCKTEDGNSFVEKI
;
A
#
# COMPACT_ATOMS: atom_id res chain seq x y z
N MET A 1 -6.60 60.83 21.96
CA MET A 1 -7.32 59.81 21.17
C MET A 1 -6.42 58.68 20.64
N LYS A 2 -5.21 58.96 20.12
CA LYS A 2 -4.28 57.92 19.59
C LYS A 2 -3.91 56.80 20.58
N LYS A 3 -3.73 57.09 21.88
CA LYS A 3 -3.41 56.08 22.91
C LYS A 3 -4.54 55.07 23.19
N ARG A 4 -5.81 55.40 22.90
CA ARG A 4 -6.96 54.51 23.07
C ARG A 4 -7.20 53.58 21.87
N LEU A 5 -6.75 53.98 20.67
CA LEU A 5 -6.78 53.11 19.48
C LEU A 5 -5.70 52.01 19.55
N ILE A 6 -4.51 52.32 20.08
CA ILE A 6 -3.41 51.36 20.18
C ILE A 6 -3.74 50.21 21.14
N THR A 7 -4.35 50.50 22.29
CA THR A 7 -4.75 49.47 23.26
C THR A 7 -5.88 48.57 22.74
N TRP A 8 -6.86 49.11 22.00
CA TRP A 8 -7.89 48.30 21.36
C TRP A 8 -7.33 47.42 20.25
N GLY A 9 -6.38 47.92 19.44
CA GLY A 9 -5.70 47.13 18.43
C GLY A 9 -4.94 45.93 19.02
N ILE A 10 -4.24 46.13 20.15
CA ILE A 10 -3.53 45.05 20.84
C ILE A 10 -4.51 44.01 21.40
N ILE A 11 -5.62 44.43 22.00
CA ILE A 11 -6.64 43.51 22.53
C ILE A 11 -7.23 42.65 21.40
N VAL A 12 -7.59 43.25 20.26
CA VAL A 12 -8.13 42.51 19.11
C VAL A 12 -7.10 41.52 18.56
N ILE A 13 -5.82 41.91 18.44
CA ILE A 13 -4.76 41.01 17.96
C ILE A 13 -4.56 39.84 18.93
N THR A 14 -4.52 40.09 20.24
CA THR A 14 -4.39 39.01 21.23
C THR A 14 -5.59 38.08 21.23
N MET A 15 -6.80 38.62 21.04
CA MET A 15 -8.02 37.82 20.99
C MET A 15 -8.09 36.97 19.72
N PHE A 16 -7.66 37.51 18.57
CA PHE A 16 -7.50 36.73 17.33
C PHE A 16 -6.43 35.64 17.45
N ALA A 17 -5.31 35.91 18.14
CA ALA A 17 -4.26 34.91 18.38
C ALA A 17 -4.76 33.76 19.26
N VAL A 18 -5.56 34.06 20.30
CA VAL A 18 -6.19 33.04 21.17
C VAL A 18 -7.21 32.20 20.41
N ILE A 19 -8.03 32.82 19.55
CA ILE A 19 -9.00 32.09 18.70
C ILE A 19 -8.28 31.21 17.68
N TRP A 20 -7.16 31.67 17.10
CA TRP A 20 -6.34 30.89 16.18
C TRP A 20 -5.64 29.71 16.87
N LEU A 21 -5.14 29.92 18.10
CA LEU A 21 -4.57 28.86 18.95
C LEU A 21 -5.61 27.80 19.37
N ALA A 22 -6.85 28.21 19.63
CA ALA A 22 -7.93 27.29 19.98
C ALA A 22 -8.47 26.47 18.79
N LYS A 23 -8.07 26.80 17.56
CA LYS A 23 -8.52 26.12 16.32
C LYS A 23 -7.55 25.02 15.86
N SER A 24 -6.55 24.64 16.66
CA SER A 24 -5.70 23.49 16.34
C SER A 24 -6.48 22.18 16.48
N PRO A 25 -6.52 21.29 15.48
CA PRO A 25 -7.25 20.04 15.55
C PRO A 25 -6.74 19.20 16.73
N THR A 26 -7.68 18.69 17.53
CA THR A 26 -7.37 17.94 18.75
C THR A 26 -6.74 16.59 18.39
N SER A 27 -5.96 16.01 19.30
CA SER A 27 -5.32 14.69 19.08
C SER A 27 -6.32 13.57 18.82
N GLU A 28 -7.54 13.68 19.38
CA GLU A 28 -8.61 12.70 19.17
C GLU A 28 -9.23 12.82 17.78
N GLU A 29 -9.44 14.04 17.28
CA GLU A 29 -9.93 14.29 15.92
C GLU A 29 -8.95 13.78 14.86
N ASN A 30 -7.65 14.02 15.06
CA ASN A 30 -6.60 13.50 14.16
C ASN A 30 -6.57 11.96 14.16
N LYS A 31 -6.65 11.33 15.34
CA LYS A 31 -6.66 9.86 15.46
C LYS A 31 -7.92 9.25 14.82
N PHE A 32 -9.08 9.90 14.97
CA PHE A 32 -10.33 9.47 14.35
C PHE A 32 -10.26 9.56 12.82
N ASN A 33 -9.75 10.66 12.28
CA ASN A 33 -9.58 10.87 10.84
C ASN A 33 -8.57 9.88 10.23
N GLU A 34 -7.48 9.60 10.95
CA GLU A 34 -6.47 8.61 10.53
C GLU A 34 -7.04 7.18 10.51
N SER A 35 -7.87 6.82 11.49
CA SER A 35 -8.54 5.51 11.53
C SER A 35 -9.56 5.34 10.40
N ASN A 36 -10.32 6.38 10.07
CA ASN A 36 -11.26 6.33 8.94
C ASN A 36 -10.51 6.23 7.61
N ALA A 37 -9.46 7.02 7.43
CA ALA A 37 -8.60 6.95 6.25
C ALA A 37 -7.99 5.55 6.07
N ALA A 38 -7.55 4.89 7.14
CA ALA A 38 -7.04 3.52 7.08
C ALA A 38 -8.10 2.51 6.66
N LYS A 39 -9.34 2.64 7.14
CA LYS A 39 -10.47 1.79 6.70
C LYS A 39 -10.80 2.00 5.23
N THR A 40 -10.83 3.25 4.77
CA THR A 40 -11.05 3.57 3.35
C THR A 40 -9.91 3.04 2.48
N PHE A 41 -8.67 3.20 2.92
CA PHE A 41 -7.50 2.65 2.24
C PHE A 41 -7.60 1.12 2.12
N GLN A 42 -7.95 0.44 3.22
CA GLN A 42 -8.16 -1.00 3.24
C GLN A 42 -9.30 -1.42 2.30
N SER A 43 -10.46 -0.77 2.36
CA SER A 43 -11.60 -1.13 1.50
C SER A 43 -11.27 -0.99 0.03
N ASP A 44 -10.66 0.14 -0.35
CA ASP A 44 -10.35 0.42 -1.75
C ASP A 44 -9.21 -0.48 -2.26
N LEU A 45 -8.20 -0.79 -1.43
CA LEU A 45 -7.17 -1.79 -1.78
C LEU A 45 -7.76 -3.17 -1.98
N VAL A 46 -8.67 -3.61 -1.10
CA VAL A 46 -9.26 -4.96 -1.19
C VAL A 46 -10.18 -5.04 -2.41
N GLU A 47 -11.06 -4.07 -2.61
CA GLU A 47 -11.98 -4.00 -3.76
C GLU A 47 -11.19 -4.04 -5.08
N THR A 48 -10.21 -3.16 -5.22
CA THR A 48 -9.35 -3.08 -6.41
C THR A 48 -8.49 -4.34 -6.56
N GLY A 49 -7.99 -4.90 -5.45
CA GLY A 49 -7.23 -6.14 -5.45
C GLY A 49 -8.05 -7.33 -5.96
N ILE A 50 -9.33 -7.40 -5.58
CA ILE A 50 -10.26 -8.45 -6.06
C ILE A 50 -10.40 -8.37 -7.58
N GLU A 51 -10.51 -7.18 -8.15
CA GLU A 51 -10.57 -6.98 -9.60
C GLU A 51 -9.29 -7.46 -10.31
N ALA A 52 -8.13 -7.26 -9.68
CA ALA A 52 -6.83 -7.56 -10.27
C ALA A 52 -6.42 -9.04 -10.16
N VAL A 53 -6.66 -9.69 -9.01
CA VAL A 53 -6.15 -11.05 -8.72
C VAL A 53 -7.22 -12.05 -8.28
N GLY A 54 -8.49 -11.64 -8.25
CA GLY A 54 -9.60 -12.44 -7.74
C GLY A 54 -9.78 -12.33 -6.23
N GLN A 55 -10.86 -12.90 -5.69
CA GLN A 55 -11.19 -12.80 -4.27
C GLN A 55 -10.50 -13.91 -3.45
N PRO A 56 -9.55 -13.56 -2.56
CA PRO A 56 -8.95 -14.54 -1.66
C PRO A 56 -9.95 -14.98 -0.60
N ILE A 57 -9.94 -16.27 -0.25
CA ILE A 57 -10.85 -16.83 0.77
C ILE A 57 -10.50 -16.30 2.17
N GLU A 58 -9.21 -16.16 2.48
CA GLU A 58 -8.71 -15.73 3.79
C GLU A 58 -8.48 -14.21 3.89
N GLY A 59 -8.54 -13.52 2.75
CA GLY A 59 -8.12 -12.12 2.61
C GLY A 59 -6.74 -11.96 1.96
N PHE A 60 -6.31 -10.70 1.85
CA PHE A 60 -5.07 -10.35 1.15
C PHE A 60 -3.85 -10.45 2.05
N ASP A 61 -2.82 -11.11 1.54
CA ASP A 61 -1.46 -11.05 2.06
C ASP A 61 -0.62 -9.99 1.29
N ALA A 62 0.58 -9.66 1.80
CA ALA A 62 1.45 -8.66 1.19
C ALA A 62 1.83 -8.98 -0.27
N PHE A 63 2.09 -10.25 -0.59
CA PHE A 63 2.52 -10.68 -1.91
C PHE A 63 1.38 -10.61 -2.93
N MET A 64 0.15 -10.90 -2.50
CA MET A 64 -1.05 -10.68 -3.31
C MET A 64 -1.25 -9.20 -3.63
N LEU A 65 -1.06 -8.31 -2.66
CA LEU A 65 -1.15 -6.86 -2.90
C LEU A 65 -0.03 -6.35 -3.80
N LEU A 66 1.22 -6.81 -3.61
CA LEU A 66 2.32 -6.49 -4.53
C LEU A 66 2.02 -6.93 -5.97
N LYS A 67 1.32 -8.06 -6.15
CA LYS A 67 0.86 -8.51 -7.46
C LYS A 67 -0.27 -7.64 -8.02
N ALA A 68 -1.18 -7.16 -7.17
CA ALA A 68 -2.34 -6.39 -7.59
C ALA A 68 -2.03 -4.91 -7.89
N PHE A 69 -1.02 -4.32 -7.25
CA PHE A 69 -0.73 -2.89 -7.31
C PHE A 69 0.70 -2.62 -7.77
N PRO A 70 0.93 -2.18 -9.02
CA PRO A 70 2.28 -1.96 -9.55
C PRO A 70 3.03 -0.83 -8.83
N GLY A 71 2.32 0.09 -8.19
CA GLY A 71 2.93 1.17 -7.42
C GLY A 71 3.32 0.80 -5.99
N LEU A 72 3.01 -0.41 -5.52
CA LEU A 72 3.48 -0.90 -4.21
C LEU A 72 4.89 -1.49 -4.33
N PHE A 73 5.71 -1.24 -3.30
CA PHE A 73 7.03 -1.83 -3.17
C PHE A 73 7.12 -2.69 -1.90
N GLU A 74 8.00 -3.68 -1.93
CA GLU A 74 8.29 -4.54 -0.76
C GLU A 74 8.60 -3.74 0.50
N SER A 75 9.32 -2.62 0.37
CA SER A 75 9.64 -1.71 1.48
C SER A 75 8.41 -1.09 2.14
N ASP A 76 7.27 -0.99 1.45
CA ASP A 76 6.02 -0.47 2.04
C ASP A 76 5.44 -1.42 3.08
N PHE A 77 5.80 -2.70 3.03
CA PHE A 77 5.34 -3.73 3.94
C PHE A 77 6.23 -3.88 5.18
N ALA A 78 7.26 -3.02 5.34
CA ALA A 78 8.10 -3.01 6.52
C ALA A 78 7.28 -2.83 7.81
N ASP A 79 7.37 -3.83 8.69
CA ASP A 79 6.66 -3.93 9.98
C ASP A 79 5.12 -4.00 9.85
N VAL A 80 4.58 -4.35 8.69
CA VAL A 80 3.13 -4.55 8.50
C VAL A 80 2.71 -5.84 9.22
N LYS A 81 1.69 -5.76 10.05
CA LYS A 81 1.18 -6.91 10.81
C LYS A 81 0.20 -7.74 9.99
N SER A 82 0.38 -9.06 10.02
CA SER A 82 -0.64 -10.01 9.60
C SER A 82 -1.50 -10.46 10.80
N LEU A 83 -2.42 -11.40 10.59
CA LEU A 83 -3.22 -11.98 11.67
C LEU A 83 -2.38 -12.77 12.69
N GLU A 84 -1.29 -13.41 12.27
CA GLU A 84 -0.47 -14.27 13.14
C GLU A 84 1.03 -13.97 13.09
N GLY A 85 1.42 -12.83 12.51
CA GLY A 85 2.81 -12.48 12.30
C GLY A 85 3.04 -11.04 11.84
N ILE A 86 4.22 -10.82 11.27
CA ILE A 86 4.68 -9.53 10.78
C ILE A 86 5.52 -9.72 9.52
N TYR A 87 5.44 -8.75 8.63
CA TYR A 87 6.32 -8.65 7.47
C TYR A 87 7.58 -7.85 7.85
N GLU A 88 8.76 -8.45 7.61
CA GLU A 88 10.06 -7.81 7.82
C GLU A 88 10.70 -7.51 6.46
N TYR A 89 11.11 -6.25 6.24
CA TYR A 89 11.86 -5.86 5.05
C TYR A 89 13.31 -5.54 5.43
N LYS A 90 14.26 -6.32 4.93
CA LYS A 90 15.70 -6.19 5.21
C LYS A 90 16.50 -6.54 3.97
N ASP A 91 17.59 -5.81 3.74
CA ASP A 91 18.55 -6.07 2.65
C ASP A 91 17.92 -6.18 1.25
N GLY A 92 16.80 -5.48 1.03
CA GLY A 92 16.10 -5.48 -0.25
C GLY A 92 15.00 -6.53 -0.38
N GLU A 93 14.78 -7.37 0.64
CA GLU A 93 13.88 -8.52 0.59
C GLU A 93 12.78 -8.43 1.66
N LEU A 94 11.53 -8.68 1.25
CA LEU A 94 10.37 -8.84 2.14
C LEU A 94 10.19 -10.30 2.56
N THR A 95 10.19 -10.54 3.87
CA THR A 95 9.94 -11.85 4.46
C THR A 95 8.78 -11.82 5.45
N TYR A 96 8.12 -12.96 5.63
CA TYR A 96 7.08 -13.12 6.65
C TYR A 96 7.64 -13.84 7.87
N LYS A 97 7.39 -13.29 9.06
CA LYS A 97 7.74 -13.91 10.34
C LYS A 97 6.51 -14.05 11.21
N ARG A 98 6.18 -15.29 11.51
CA ARG A 98 5.13 -15.63 12.47
C ARG A 98 5.51 -15.19 13.89
N THR A 99 4.55 -14.63 14.61
CA THR A 99 4.71 -14.20 16.02
C THR A 99 3.79 -14.94 16.99
N THR A 100 2.81 -15.68 16.47
CA THR A 100 1.87 -16.47 17.28
C THR A 100 2.30 -17.94 17.39
N GLY A 101 2.01 -18.56 18.53
CA GLY A 101 2.21 -20.00 18.73
C GLY A 101 1.25 -20.87 17.91
N GLN A 102 1.22 -22.18 18.20
CA GLN A 102 0.24 -23.12 17.67
C GLN A 102 -1.18 -22.81 18.20
N PRO A 103 -2.26 -23.11 17.45
CA PRO A 103 -2.28 -23.74 16.12
C PRO A 103 -2.01 -22.74 14.98
N VAL A 104 -1.64 -23.27 13.80
CA VAL A 104 -1.49 -22.49 12.55
C VAL A 104 -2.82 -22.43 11.83
N THR A 105 -3.25 -21.24 11.39
CA THR A 105 -4.43 -21.07 10.54
C THR A 105 -4.04 -20.74 9.10
N SER A 106 -4.94 -21.02 8.15
CA SER A 106 -4.77 -20.68 6.73
C SER A 106 -4.66 -19.18 6.48
N ALA A 107 -5.17 -18.35 7.41
CA ALA A 107 -5.17 -16.89 7.31
C ALA A 107 -3.96 -16.22 7.95
N GLU A 108 -2.94 -16.99 8.38
CA GLU A 108 -1.84 -16.44 9.20
C GLU A 108 -1.12 -15.24 8.58
N LYS A 109 -1.02 -15.19 7.24
CA LYS A 109 -0.38 -14.13 6.46
C LYS A 109 -1.34 -13.00 6.06
N THR A 110 -2.65 -13.15 6.24
CA THR A 110 -3.61 -12.09 5.90
C THR A 110 -3.26 -10.81 6.66
N ILE A 111 -3.18 -9.68 5.97
CA ILE A 111 -2.89 -8.39 6.58
C ILE A 111 -4.02 -8.02 7.56
N SER A 112 -3.63 -7.72 8.79
CA SER A 112 -4.57 -7.29 9.83
C SER A 112 -5.02 -5.84 9.61
N ASN A 113 -6.08 -5.40 10.30
CA ASN A 113 -6.50 -3.99 10.25
C ASN A 113 -5.38 -3.04 10.70
N GLU A 114 -4.63 -3.41 11.74
CA GLU A 114 -3.43 -2.65 12.18
C GLU A 114 -2.33 -2.67 11.11
N GLY A 115 -2.23 -3.76 10.36
CA GLY A 115 -1.35 -3.88 9.21
C GLY A 115 -1.68 -2.89 8.10
N TYR A 116 -2.96 -2.72 7.76
CA TYR A 116 -3.41 -1.72 6.79
C TYR A 116 -3.14 -0.29 7.26
N GLU A 117 -3.31 0.02 8.55
CA GLU A 117 -2.92 1.32 9.11
C GLU A 117 -1.41 1.58 8.93
N LYS A 118 -0.59 0.57 9.21
CA LYS A 118 0.88 0.66 9.04
C LYS A 118 1.27 0.79 7.57
N LEU A 119 0.63 0.03 6.68
CA LEU A 119 0.85 0.09 5.24
C LEU A 119 0.50 1.48 4.69
N LEU A 120 -0.65 2.05 5.07
CA LEU A 120 -1.05 3.41 4.70
C LEU A 120 0.03 4.43 5.10
N LYS A 121 0.56 4.32 6.32
CA LYS A 121 1.64 5.20 6.81
C LYS A 121 2.91 5.07 6.00
N ASN A 122 3.32 3.85 5.70
CA ASN A 122 4.55 3.60 4.95
C ASN A 122 4.42 4.15 3.51
N VAL A 123 3.31 3.84 2.82
CA VAL A 123 3.06 4.30 1.45
C VAL A 123 2.90 5.82 1.39
N SER A 124 2.09 6.41 2.27
CA SER A 124 1.89 7.87 2.30
C SER A 124 3.20 8.62 2.54
N LYS A 125 4.06 8.10 3.44
CA LYS A 125 5.39 8.64 3.67
C LYS A 125 6.28 8.52 2.43
N ARG A 126 6.29 7.36 1.76
CA ARG A 126 7.09 7.15 0.54
C ARG A 126 6.66 8.10 -0.58
N LEU A 127 5.36 8.25 -0.78
CA LEU A 127 4.80 9.12 -1.82
C LEU A 127 4.77 10.61 -1.42
N GLY A 128 5.11 10.94 -0.17
CA GLY A 128 5.03 12.31 0.34
C GLY A 128 3.60 12.86 0.40
N MET A 129 2.60 11.98 0.48
CA MET A 129 1.18 12.35 0.53
C MET A 129 0.72 12.56 1.96
N LYS A 130 0.07 13.69 2.23
CA LYS A 130 -0.59 13.93 3.52
C LYS A 130 -1.97 13.29 3.49
N ILE A 131 -2.28 12.48 4.51
CA ILE A 131 -3.57 11.82 4.65
C ILE A 131 -4.45 12.59 5.63
N GLU A 132 -5.53 13.18 5.13
CA GLU A 132 -6.49 14.01 5.87
C GLU A 132 -7.92 13.46 5.72
N GLY A 133 -8.05 12.12 5.79
CA GLY A 133 -9.33 11.42 5.70
C GLY A 133 -9.54 10.68 4.38
N ASP A 134 -10.77 10.20 4.21
CA ASP A 134 -11.16 9.21 3.20
C ASP A 134 -10.75 9.61 1.79
N LYS A 135 -10.99 10.87 1.39
CA LYS A 135 -10.67 11.35 0.02
C LYS A 135 -9.19 11.16 -0.32
N SER A 136 -8.30 11.57 0.58
CA SER A 136 -6.85 11.45 0.38
C SER A 136 -6.37 9.99 0.42
N ALA A 137 -7.05 9.13 1.17
CA ALA A 137 -6.77 7.69 1.18
C ALA A 137 -7.14 7.04 -0.17
N LYS A 138 -8.30 7.38 -0.73
CA LYS A 138 -8.71 6.92 -2.07
C LYS A 138 -7.74 7.38 -3.16
N GLU A 139 -7.37 8.67 -3.13
CA GLU A 139 -6.41 9.25 -4.08
C GLU A 139 -5.06 8.53 -4.03
N LEU A 140 -4.60 8.13 -2.84
CA LEU A 140 -3.39 7.34 -2.68
C LEU A 140 -3.52 5.95 -3.32
N VAL A 141 -4.65 5.25 -3.17
CA VAL A 141 -4.87 3.95 -3.85
C VAL A 141 -4.84 4.11 -5.37
N GLN A 142 -5.42 5.19 -5.90
CA GLN A 142 -5.35 5.48 -7.33
C GLN A 142 -3.92 5.75 -7.81
N GLU A 143 -3.08 6.38 -6.98
CA GLU A 143 -1.66 6.54 -7.27
C GLU A 143 -0.95 5.19 -7.39
N LEU A 144 -1.30 4.21 -6.54
CA LEU A 144 -0.72 2.86 -6.58
C LEU A 144 -1.08 2.05 -7.83
N LEU A 145 -2.14 2.45 -8.55
CA LEU A 145 -2.56 1.83 -9.81
C LEU A 145 -1.87 2.40 -11.04
N LYS A 146 -1.27 3.59 -10.93
CA LYS A 146 -0.57 4.19 -12.06
C LYS A 146 0.62 3.32 -12.41
N LYS A 147 0.57 2.69 -13.58
CA LYS A 147 1.78 2.14 -14.21
C LYS A 147 2.71 3.32 -14.43
N GLU A 148 3.98 3.20 -14.03
CA GLU A 148 4.96 4.26 -14.30
C GLU A 148 5.07 4.49 -15.81
N GLU A 149 4.36 5.50 -16.32
CA GLU A 149 4.55 5.99 -17.67
C GLU A 149 5.82 6.85 -17.69
N GLY A 150 6.94 6.23 -18.06
CA GLY A 150 8.07 6.96 -18.64
C GLY A 150 9.29 7.24 -17.76
N LYS A 151 9.71 6.32 -16.88
CA LYS A 151 11.08 6.35 -16.33
C LYS A 151 11.77 4.99 -16.43
N GLY A 152 12.43 4.77 -17.56
CA GLY A 152 13.54 3.81 -17.65
C GLY A 152 14.64 4.25 -16.69
N GLY A 153 14.78 3.55 -15.57
CA GLY A 153 15.70 3.95 -14.50
C GLY A 153 15.78 2.95 -13.36
N LEU A 154 16.23 1.74 -13.68
CA LEU A 154 16.96 0.84 -12.78
C LEU A 154 16.22 0.37 -11.50
N PHE A 155 15.08 -0.30 -11.68
CA PHE A 155 14.60 -1.30 -10.74
C PHE A 155 14.38 -2.61 -11.50
N LEU A 156 14.82 -3.71 -10.89
CA LEU A 156 15.03 -5.01 -11.53
C LEU A 156 13.81 -5.44 -12.33
N ASN A 157 14.04 -5.91 -13.56
CA ASN A 157 13.04 -6.47 -14.46
C ASN A 157 12.38 -7.71 -13.82
N ASN A 158 11.44 -7.50 -12.91
CA ASN A 158 10.38 -8.46 -12.68
C ASN A 158 9.24 -8.09 -13.63
N SER A 159 9.49 -8.22 -14.94
CA SER A 159 8.41 -8.20 -15.92
C SER A 159 7.51 -9.37 -15.55
N PHE A 160 6.34 -9.07 -14.99
CA PHE A 160 5.31 -10.07 -14.76
C PHE A 160 5.00 -10.71 -16.10
N ILE A 161 5.50 -11.93 -16.31
CA ILE A 161 5.23 -12.70 -17.51
C ILE A 161 3.78 -13.15 -17.41
N THR A 162 2.96 -12.69 -18.34
CA THR A 162 1.52 -12.97 -18.36
C THR A 162 1.13 -13.92 -19.48
N ASP A 163 2.02 -14.14 -20.45
CA ASP A 163 1.77 -15.01 -21.58
C ASP A 163 3.04 -15.75 -22.07
N PHE A 164 2.82 -16.65 -23.03
CA PHE A 164 3.84 -17.49 -23.62
C PHE A 164 4.94 -16.69 -24.34
N GLU A 165 4.59 -15.60 -25.03
CA GLU A 165 5.53 -14.78 -25.79
C GLU A 165 6.45 -13.99 -24.86
N GLU A 166 5.91 -13.41 -23.79
CA GLU A 166 6.69 -12.76 -22.73
C GLU A 166 7.63 -13.76 -22.05
N CYS A 167 7.15 -14.98 -21.77
CA CYS A 167 7.95 -16.03 -21.15
C CYS A 167 9.16 -16.41 -22.04
N MET A 168 8.91 -16.61 -23.34
CA MET A 168 9.97 -16.89 -24.31
C MET A 168 10.96 -15.74 -24.44
N LYS A 169 10.46 -14.50 -24.54
CA LYS A 169 11.28 -13.29 -24.69
C LYS A 169 12.16 -13.05 -23.48
N ALA A 170 11.71 -13.46 -22.29
CA ALA A 170 12.48 -13.44 -21.06
C ALA A 170 13.54 -14.55 -20.97
N GLY A 171 13.60 -15.48 -21.93
CA GLY A 171 14.63 -16.51 -22.04
C GLY A 171 14.37 -17.77 -21.23
N TYR A 172 13.14 -17.96 -20.75
CA TYR A 172 12.75 -19.17 -20.02
C TYR A 172 12.63 -20.39 -20.95
N PRO A 173 12.85 -21.61 -20.45
CA PRO A 173 12.81 -22.82 -21.24
C PRO A 173 11.42 -23.08 -21.84
N VAL A 174 11.39 -23.28 -23.15
CA VAL A 174 10.22 -23.80 -23.86
C VAL A 174 10.29 -25.32 -23.86
N MET A 175 9.23 -25.94 -23.36
CA MET A 175 9.08 -27.38 -23.29
C MET A 175 8.72 -27.94 -24.67
N GLU A 176 9.23 -29.14 -24.97
CA GLU A 176 8.89 -29.91 -26.17
C GLU A 176 7.48 -30.53 -26.03
N SER A 177 6.43 -29.70 -26.01
CA SER A 177 5.02 -30.10 -25.97
C SER A 177 4.21 -29.50 -27.12
N TYR A 178 3.01 -30.05 -27.37
CA TYR A 178 2.03 -29.45 -28.30
C TYR A 178 0.66 -29.27 -27.62
N PRO A 179 0.16 -28.02 -27.46
CA PRO A 179 0.82 -26.75 -27.80
C PRO A 179 2.12 -26.52 -26.99
N ARG A 180 2.99 -25.64 -27.49
CA ARG A 180 4.26 -25.31 -26.81
C ARG A 180 3.96 -24.68 -25.45
N GLN A 181 4.82 -24.93 -24.48
CA GLN A 181 4.71 -24.37 -23.13
C GLN A 181 6.02 -23.72 -22.72
N CYS A 182 5.98 -22.60 -22.02
CA CYS A 182 7.17 -21.94 -21.47
C CYS A 182 7.06 -21.91 -19.95
N LYS A 183 8.15 -22.29 -19.25
CA LYS A 183 8.16 -22.49 -17.79
C LYS A 183 9.16 -21.58 -17.08
N THR A 184 8.68 -20.84 -16.09
CA THR A 184 9.49 -19.93 -15.27
C THR A 184 10.15 -20.62 -14.07
N GLU A 185 11.14 -19.98 -13.46
CA GLU A 185 11.86 -20.51 -12.28
C GLU A 185 10.97 -20.67 -11.04
N ASP A 186 9.95 -19.82 -10.89
CA ASP A 186 8.93 -19.89 -9.84
C ASP A 186 7.86 -20.97 -10.11
N GLY A 187 7.96 -21.71 -11.22
CA GLY A 187 7.15 -22.88 -11.52
C GLY A 187 5.87 -22.60 -12.31
N ASN A 188 5.61 -21.35 -12.70
CA ASN A 188 4.49 -21.02 -13.60
C ASN A 188 4.73 -21.58 -15.01
N SER A 189 3.65 -21.97 -15.69
CA SER A 189 3.67 -22.47 -17.08
C SER A 189 2.68 -21.70 -17.93
N PHE A 190 3.14 -21.23 -19.09
CA PHE A 190 2.34 -20.48 -20.06
C PHE A 190 2.22 -21.29 -21.34
N VAL A 191 0.98 -21.53 -21.79
CA VAL A 191 0.67 -22.34 -22.97
C VAL A 191 0.48 -21.44 -24.19
N GLU A 192 1.11 -21.78 -25.31
CA GLU A 192 0.89 -21.11 -26.58
C GLU A 192 -0.57 -21.21 -27.03
N LYS A 193 -1.19 -20.06 -27.34
CA LYS A 193 -2.53 -20.01 -27.92
C LYS A 193 -2.44 -20.25 -29.43
N ILE A 194 -3.09 -21.31 -29.89
CA ILE A 194 -3.22 -21.69 -31.31
C ILE A 194 -4.65 -21.51 -31.82
#